data_AF-A0A3B0XXA5-F1
#
_entry.id   AF-A0A3B0XXA5-F1
#
_cell.length_a   1.000
_cell.length_b   1.000
_cell.length_c   1.000
_cell.angle_alpha   90.00
_cell.angle_beta   90.00
_cell.angle_gamma   90.00
#
_symmetry.space_group_name_H-M   'P 1'
#
loop_
_entity.id
_entity.type
_entity.pdbx_description
1 polymer ?
#
loop_
_entity_poly.entity_id
_entity_poly.type
_entity_poly.pdbx_seq_one_letter_code
_entity_poly.pdbx_strand_id
1 'polypeptide(L)'
;MAQIPHLIKSPSFSPPIIINNEQTNSEFLFSQSTVLFEIERSKETHFYMDDPEANFYAYVTEDTRYHSIVEASCWDLISKRKEHGRYCEFYSNEEVSFGLYPAFFLAAQDKKFVHLFVEMLKTFDMDHEVSESTCIRYLVGRYQCCNPILELLAARMVNCCGSWGLEDINSLQESLKIDQYFDTSSSRIIMIDNLLKELTGDQWDSNRKNSWIDMLSEAIGEETFPNLSKVVSQLRKW
;
A
#
# COMPACT_ATOMS: atom_id res chain seq x y z
N MET A 1 12.25 36.73 31.80
CA MET A 1 11.84 37.03 30.41
C MET A 1 13.05 36.80 29.51
N ALA A 2 13.13 35.62 28.87
CA ALA A 2 14.24 35.26 28.00
C ALA A 2 13.83 35.48 26.53
N GLN A 3 14.69 36.17 25.77
CA GLN A 3 14.50 36.47 24.35
C GLN A 3 14.79 35.23 23.50
N ILE A 4 13.91 34.96 22.53
CA ILE A 4 14.06 33.92 21.51
C ILE A 4 14.81 34.53 20.31
N PRO A 5 15.93 33.96 19.82
CA PRO A 5 16.54 34.40 18.58
C PRO A 5 15.81 33.79 17.36
N HIS A 6 15.47 34.65 16.41
CA HIS A 6 14.98 34.29 15.07
C HIS A 6 16.08 33.73 14.15
N LEU A 7 15.60 33.03 13.12
CA LEU A 7 16.22 32.68 11.82
C LEU A 7 16.83 31.28 11.68
N ILE A 8 15.99 30.33 11.24
CA ILE A 8 16.41 29.18 10.42
C ILE A 8 16.14 29.55 8.96
N LYS A 9 17.19 29.57 8.14
CA LYS A 9 17.10 29.74 6.68
C LYS A 9 16.55 28.47 6.06
N SER A 10 15.58 28.60 5.15
CA SER A 10 15.07 27.51 4.32
C SER A 10 16.19 26.95 3.42
N PRO A 11 16.29 25.62 3.25
CA PRO A 11 17.25 25.03 2.33
C PRO A 11 16.84 25.28 0.87
N SER A 12 17.82 25.66 0.04
CA SER A 12 17.65 25.83 -1.41
C SER A 12 17.62 24.47 -2.11
N PHE A 13 16.53 24.16 -2.78
CA PHE A 13 16.41 22.99 -3.65
C PHE A 13 17.24 23.18 -4.93
N SER A 14 18.09 22.22 -5.25
CA SER A 14 18.74 22.13 -6.56
C SER A 14 17.82 21.36 -7.52
N PRO A 15 17.63 21.81 -8.77
CA PRO A 15 16.77 21.11 -9.72
C PRO A 15 17.39 19.79 -10.19
N PRO A 16 16.57 18.79 -10.55
CA PRO A 16 17.04 17.48 -10.97
C PRO A 16 17.76 17.54 -12.32
N ILE A 17 18.83 16.75 -12.42
CA ILE A 17 19.62 16.55 -13.63
C ILE A 17 18.79 15.72 -14.62
N ILE A 18 18.48 16.30 -15.78
CA ILE A 18 17.79 15.63 -16.89
C ILE A 18 18.83 14.81 -17.66
N ILE A 19 18.67 13.48 -17.70
CA ILE A 19 19.39 12.59 -18.60
C ILE A 19 18.51 12.37 -19.83
N ASN A 20 18.95 12.89 -20.97
CA ASN A 20 18.24 12.76 -22.25
C ASN A 20 18.33 11.33 -22.80
N ASN A 21 17.19 10.70 -23.04
CA ASN A 21 17.02 9.70 -24.09
C ASN A 21 15.58 9.76 -24.65
N GLU A 22 15.43 10.56 -25.69
CA GLU A 22 14.29 10.60 -26.62
C GLU A 22 14.25 9.26 -27.39
N GLN A 23 13.14 8.56 -27.68
CA GLN A 23 11.81 8.93 -28.16
C GLN A 23 10.97 7.64 -27.99
N THR A 24 10.00 7.63 -27.08
CA THR A 24 8.88 6.64 -26.90
C THR A 24 8.22 6.80 -25.52
N ASN A 25 8.89 7.49 -24.59
CA ASN A 25 8.41 7.69 -23.21
C ASN A 25 7.53 8.93 -22.99
N SER A 26 7.29 9.77 -24.00
CA SER A 26 6.68 11.09 -23.74
C SER A 26 5.21 11.02 -23.34
N GLU A 27 4.39 10.15 -23.95
CA GLU A 27 2.97 10.00 -23.58
C GLU A 27 2.78 9.25 -22.26
N PHE A 28 3.64 8.26 -21.98
CA PHE A 28 3.66 7.53 -20.71
C PHE A 28 4.08 8.43 -19.54
N LEU A 29 5.14 9.22 -19.73
CA LEU A 29 5.57 10.21 -18.74
C LEU A 29 4.52 11.32 -18.56
N PHE A 30 3.77 11.68 -19.61
CA PHE A 30 2.72 12.71 -19.50
C PHE A 30 1.50 12.21 -18.70
N SER A 31 1.06 10.96 -18.90
CA SER A 31 -0.04 10.39 -18.11
C SER A 31 0.38 10.15 -16.66
N GLN A 32 1.59 9.64 -16.42
CA GLN A 32 2.14 9.51 -15.07
C GLN A 32 2.31 10.87 -14.40
N SER A 33 2.74 11.89 -15.15
CA SER A 33 2.86 13.24 -14.62
C SER A 33 1.51 13.79 -14.20
N THR A 34 0.40 13.44 -14.85
CA THR A 34 -0.95 13.95 -14.53
C THR A 34 -1.53 13.28 -13.27
N VAL A 35 -1.31 11.97 -13.10
CA VAL A 35 -1.70 11.24 -11.86
C VAL A 35 -0.82 11.69 -10.69
N LEU A 36 0.49 11.82 -10.90
CA LEU A 36 1.38 12.46 -9.94
C LEU A 36 0.99 13.93 -9.71
N PHE A 37 0.50 14.66 -10.71
CA PHE A 37 0.03 16.05 -10.57
C PHE A 37 -1.27 16.15 -9.78
N GLU A 38 -2.15 15.15 -9.84
CA GLU A 38 -3.36 15.06 -8.99
C GLU A 38 -2.99 14.66 -7.57
N ILE A 39 -2.03 13.75 -7.39
CA ILE A 39 -1.45 13.36 -6.09
C ILE A 39 -0.57 14.47 -5.49
N GLU A 40 0.06 15.33 -6.30
CA GLU A 40 0.84 16.50 -5.86
C GLU A 40 -0.03 17.76 -5.73
N ARG A 41 -1.12 17.91 -6.52
CA ARG A 41 -2.17 18.94 -6.27
C ARG A 41 -2.90 18.67 -4.98
N SER A 42 -3.04 17.41 -4.57
CA SER A 42 -3.18 17.10 -3.15
C SER A 42 -1.84 17.35 -2.48
N LYS A 43 -1.53 18.62 -2.24
CA LYS A 43 -0.67 18.98 -1.13
C LYS A 43 -1.26 18.32 0.12
N GLU A 44 -0.69 17.16 0.44
CA GLU A 44 -0.31 16.69 1.77
C GLU A 44 -1.10 17.41 2.87
N THR A 45 -2.11 16.74 3.45
CA THR A 45 -3.02 17.11 4.59
C THR A 45 -4.52 17.26 4.27
N HIS A 46 -4.94 17.48 3.02
CA HIS A 46 -6.38 17.76 2.79
C HIS A 46 -7.31 16.53 2.80
N PHE A 47 -6.78 15.30 2.72
CA PHE A 47 -7.59 14.08 2.79
C PHE A 47 -8.16 13.81 4.19
N TYR A 48 -7.62 14.47 5.22
CA TYR A 48 -7.92 14.16 6.62
C TYR A 48 -8.06 15.41 7.49
N MET A 49 -8.45 16.56 6.92
CA MET A 49 -8.49 17.82 7.69
C MET A 49 -9.39 17.71 8.94
N ASP A 50 -10.39 16.85 8.90
CA ASP A 50 -11.34 16.60 9.99
C ASP A 50 -10.98 15.38 10.85
N ASP A 51 -9.85 14.71 10.60
CA ASP A 51 -9.35 13.57 11.39
C ASP A 51 -8.11 13.97 12.21
N PRO A 52 -8.26 14.22 13.52
CA PRO A 52 -7.14 14.63 14.37
C PRO A 52 -6.02 13.59 14.47
N GLU A 53 -6.34 12.30 14.37
CA GLU A 53 -5.33 11.24 14.47
C GLU A 53 -4.46 11.23 13.21
N ALA A 54 -5.08 11.31 12.03
CA ALA A 54 -4.37 11.40 10.77
C ALA A 54 -3.43 12.61 10.74
N ASN A 55 -3.93 13.79 11.14
CA ASN A 55 -3.14 15.01 11.19
C ASN A 55 -1.95 14.90 12.17
N PHE A 56 -2.17 14.28 13.32
CA PHE A 56 -1.10 14.05 14.29
C PHE A 56 0.01 13.16 13.71
N TYR A 57 -0.32 12.02 13.10
CA TYR A 57 0.69 11.10 12.56
C TYR A 57 1.31 11.58 11.25
N ALA A 58 0.60 12.36 10.44
CA ALA A 58 1.20 13.08 9.32
C ALA A 58 2.35 13.97 9.82
N TYR A 59 2.09 14.79 10.84
CA TYR A 59 3.09 15.70 11.41
C TYR A 59 4.22 14.96 12.12
N VAL A 60 3.92 13.99 12.97
CA VAL A 60 4.94 13.31 13.79
C VAL A 60 5.89 12.47 12.95
N THR A 61 5.41 11.86 11.87
CA THR A 61 6.26 11.01 11.01
C THR A 61 7.12 11.81 10.04
N GLU A 62 6.90 13.11 9.84
CA GLU A 62 7.86 13.97 9.12
C GLU A 62 9.22 14.04 9.84
N ASP A 63 9.21 13.88 11.16
CA ASP A 63 10.43 13.86 11.97
C ASP A 63 10.87 12.43 12.28
N THR A 64 11.92 12.00 11.58
CA THR A 64 12.54 10.67 11.70
C THR A 64 12.92 10.28 13.13
N ARG A 65 13.09 11.23 14.06
CA ARG A 65 13.35 10.95 15.48
C ARG A 65 12.22 10.17 16.15
N TYR A 66 10.99 10.30 15.65
CA TYR A 66 9.83 9.61 16.20
C TYR A 66 9.53 8.28 15.51
N HIS A 67 10.15 7.97 14.37
CA HIS A 67 9.85 6.76 13.58
C HIS A 67 9.90 5.48 14.41
N SER A 68 10.97 5.31 15.20
CA SER A 68 11.15 4.11 16.02
C SER A 68 10.06 3.93 17.09
N ILE A 69 9.53 5.03 17.64
CA ILE A 69 8.48 5.01 18.66
C ILE A 69 7.13 4.68 18.02
N VAL A 70 6.84 5.28 16.87
CA VAL A 70 5.61 4.99 16.12
C VAL A 70 5.61 3.54 15.63
N GLU A 71 6.73 3.07 15.06
CA GLU A 71 6.90 1.68 14.61
C GLU A 71 6.70 0.69 15.76
N ALA A 72 7.35 0.93 16.91
CA ALA A 72 7.19 0.08 18.09
C ALA A 72 5.73 0.04 18.57
N SER A 73 5.02 1.16 18.50
CA SER A 73 3.60 1.25 18.90
C SER A 73 2.70 0.46 17.95
N CYS A 74 2.96 0.50 16.64
CA CYS A 74 2.25 -0.33 15.67
C CYS A 74 2.48 -1.83 15.91
N TRP A 75 3.72 -2.26 16.17
CA TRP A 75 4.01 -3.66 16.46
C TRP A 75 3.37 -4.17 17.75
N ASP A 76 3.32 -3.34 18.80
CA ASP A 76 2.61 -3.66 20.03
C ASP A 76 1.11 -3.85 19.77
N LEU A 77 0.49 -2.98 18.96
CA LEU A 77 -0.91 -3.11 18.58
C LEU A 77 -1.18 -4.38 17.75
N ILE A 78 -0.33 -4.68 16.76
CA ILE A 78 -0.41 -5.90 15.94
C ILE A 78 -0.35 -7.13 16.85
N SER A 79 0.58 -7.15 17.81
CA SER A 79 0.76 -8.27 18.72
C SER A 79 -0.49 -8.49 19.58
N LYS A 80 -1.02 -7.43 20.18
CA LYS A 80 -2.26 -7.48 20.99
C LYS A 80 -3.46 -7.98 20.19
N ARG A 81 -3.64 -7.51 18.95
CA ARG A 81 -4.73 -7.98 18.09
C ARG A 81 -4.59 -9.47 17.74
N LYS A 82 -3.37 -9.92 17.46
CA LYS A 82 -3.09 -11.35 17.20
C LYS A 82 -3.39 -12.23 18.43
N GLU A 83 -3.16 -11.74 19.64
CA GLU A 83 -3.49 -12.47 20.88
C GLU A 83 -5.00 -12.60 21.13
N HIS A 84 -5.78 -11.55 20.82
CA HIS A 84 -7.22 -11.53 21.06
C HIS A 84 -8.07 -12.08 19.90
N GLY A 85 -7.45 -12.36 18.75
CA GLY A 85 -8.10 -12.87 17.54
C GLY A 85 -8.67 -11.76 16.65
N ARG A 86 -9.13 -12.15 15.45
CA ARG A 86 -9.88 -11.25 14.56
C ARG A 86 -11.09 -10.69 15.32
N TYR A 87 -11.45 -9.43 15.08
CA TYR A 87 -12.54 -8.69 15.75
C TYR A 87 -12.25 -8.04 17.11
N CYS A 88 -11.01 -8.07 17.63
CA CYS A 88 -10.58 -7.14 18.69
C CYS A 88 -10.08 -5.81 18.09
N GLU A 89 -10.85 -5.27 17.16
CA GLU A 89 -10.50 -4.04 16.47
C GLU A 89 -10.98 -2.84 17.29
N PHE A 90 -10.07 -1.91 17.50
CA PHE A 90 -10.41 -0.60 18.04
C PHE A 90 -10.57 0.33 16.86
N TYR A 91 -11.66 1.07 16.85
CA TYR A 91 -11.96 2.08 15.85
C TYR A 91 -11.70 3.46 16.45
N SER A 92 -10.98 4.31 15.72
CA SER A 92 -10.74 5.71 16.08
C SER A 92 -11.99 6.56 15.87
N ASN A 93 -12.81 6.18 14.89
CA ASN A 93 -14.14 6.70 14.59
C ASN A 93 -14.96 5.63 13.84
N GLU A 94 -16.18 5.93 13.40
CA GLU A 94 -17.07 4.95 12.74
C GLU A 94 -16.50 4.32 11.45
N GLU A 95 -15.44 4.88 10.87
CA GLU A 95 -14.91 4.51 9.55
C GLU A 95 -13.41 4.17 9.56
N VAL A 96 -12.71 4.33 10.69
CA VAL A 96 -11.26 4.20 10.73
C VAL A 96 -10.79 3.31 11.87
N SER A 97 -10.10 2.24 11.49
CA SER A 97 -9.39 1.36 12.42
C SER A 97 -8.21 2.07 13.09
N PHE A 98 -8.16 2.01 14.41
CA PHE A 98 -7.05 2.51 15.21
C PHE A 98 -5.76 1.81 14.78
N GLY A 99 -4.71 2.59 14.52
CA GLY A 99 -3.45 2.06 13.99
C GLY A 99 -3.29 2.16 12.48
N LEU A 100 -4.35 2.50 11.71
CA LEU A 100 -4.25 2.73 10.27
C LEU A 100 -3.25 3.84 9.96
N TYR A 101 -3.50 5.04 10.49
CA TYR A 101 -2.68 6.21 10.20
C TYR A 101 -1.23 6.13 10.66
N PRO A 102 -0.87 5.69 11.87
CA PRO A 102 0.54 5.58 12.23
C PRO A 102 1.32 4.64 11.30
N ALA A 103 0.73 3.51 10.91
CA ALA A 103 1.37 2.56 10.00
C ALA A 103 1.44 3.12 8.57
N PHE A 104 0.35 3.72 8.08
CA PHE A 104 0.28 4.36 6.76
C PHE A 104 1.29 5.50 6.63
N PHE A 105 1.29 6.45 7.57
CA PHE A 105 2.16 7.61 7.48
C PHE A 105 3.64 7.23 7.60
N LEU A 106 4.00 6.22 8.41
CA LEU A 106 5.36 5.67 8.37
C LEU A 106 5.70 5.10 6.98
N ALA A 107 4.84 4.26 6.41
CA ALA A 107 5.03 3.72 5.06
C ALA A 107 5.14 4.82 4.01
N ALA A 108 4.34 5.89 4.11
CA ALA A 108 4.37 7.05 3.22
C ALA A 108 5.71 7.81 3.30
N GLN A 109 6.39 7.79 4.45
CA GLN A 109 7.71 8.43 4.59
C GLN A 109 8.84 7.57 4.01
N ASP A 110 8.82 6.25 4.24
CA ASP A 110 9.86 5.34 3.76
C ASP A 110 9.29 3.95 3.46
N LYS A 111 9.49 3.49 2.22
CA LYS A 111 8.96 2.20 1.73
C LYS A 111 9.39 0.99 2.56
N LYS A 112 10.45 1.09 3.37
CA LYS A 112 10.83 0.00 4.29
C LYS A 112 9.73 -0.34 5.30
N PHE A 113 8.85 0.62 5.61
CA PHE A 113 7.74 0.44 6.54
C PHE A 113 6.46 -0.09 5.85
N VAL A 114 6.47 -0.34 4.53
CA VAL A 114 5.30 -0.93 3.85
C VAL A 114 4.97 -2.31 4.44
N HIS A 115 5.98 -3.10 4.82
CA HIS A 115 5.76 -4.37 5.50
C HIS A 115 4.98 -4.20 6.83
N LEU A 116 5.32 -3.18 7.63
CA LEU A 116 4.58 -2.86 8.86
C LEU A 116 3.12 -2.52 8.55
N PHE A 117 2.88 -1.74 7.49
CA PHE A 117 1.53 -1.41 7.05
C PHE A 117 0.73 -2.64 6.61
N VAL A 118 1.36 -3.56 5.86
CA VAL A 118 0.74 -4.85 5.48
C VAL A 118 0.37 -5.67 6.71
N GLU A 119 1.28 -5.82 7.67
CA GLU A 119 0.99 -6.57 8.89
C GLU A 119 -0.09 -5.91 9.74
N MET A 120 -0.20 -4.57 9.72
CA MET A 120 -1.30 -3.85 10.35
C MET A 120 -2.65 -4.17 9.67
N LEU A 121 -2.73 -4.06 8.33
CA LEU A 121 -3.94 -4.35 7.56
C LEU A 121 -4.44 -5.78 7.79
N LYS A 122 -3.55 -6.75 7.95
CA LYS A 122 -3.93 -8.15 8.26
C LYS A 122 -4.64 -8.31 9.61
N THR A 123 -4.61 -7.30 10.46
CA THR A 123 -5.34 -7.28 11.74
C THR A 123 -6.71 -6.61 11.64
N PHE A 124 -7.06 -6.02 10.49
CA PHE A 124 -8.28 -5.22 10.33
C PHE A 124 -9.44 -6.09 9.87
N ASP A 125 -10.66 -5.66 10.18
CA ASP A 125 -11.87 -6.17 9.53
C ASP A 125 -12.05 -5.53 8.16
N MET A 126 -11.40 -6.13 7.15
CA MET A 126 -11.41 -5.61 5.78
C MET A 126 -12.80 -5.67 5.12
N ASP A 127 -13.79 -6.34 5.71
CA ASP A 127 -15.16 -6.32 5.22
C ASP A 127 -15.84 -4.95 5.44
N HIS A 128 -15.32 -4.14 6.38
CA HIS A 128 -15.80 -2.79 6.74
C HIS A 128 -14.79 -1.69 6.39
N GLU A 129 -13.98 -1.88 5.36
CA GLU A 129 -12.97 -0.90 4.96
C GLU A 129 -13.58 0.39 4.38
N VAL A 130 -12.95 1.52 4.71
CA VAL A 130 -13.33 2.85 4.21
C VAL A 130 -12.09 3.63 3.76
N SER A 131 -11.07 3.71 4.61
CA SER A 131 -9.87 4.54 4.38
C SER A 131 -8.68 3.74 3.84
N GLU A 132 -8.71 2.41 3.95
CA GLU A 132 -7.63 1.48 3.61
C GLU A 132 -7.30 1.55 2.12
N SER A 133 -8.32 1.52 1.24
CA SER A 133 -8.16 1.62 -0.21
C SER A 133 -7.40 2.89 -0.62
N THR A 134 -7.76 4.03 -0.03
CA THR A 134 -7.10 5.31 -0.28
C THR A 134 -5.62 5.26 0.12
N CYS A 135 -5.32 4.70 1.30
CA CYS A 135 -3.94 4.52 1.77
C CYS A 135 -3.13 3.61 0.84
N ILE A 136 -3.72 2.49 0.40
CA ILE A 136 -3.09 1.54 -0.52
C ILE A 136 -2.78 2.21 -1.86
N ARG A 137 -3.76 2.90 -2.46
CA ARG A 137 -3.58 3.63 -3.72
C ARG A 137 -2.47 4.66 -3.64
N TYR A 138 -2.41 5.39 -2.52
CA TYR A 138 -1.33 6.34 -2.28
C TYR A 138 0.04 5.66 -2.27
N LEU A 139 0.21 4.57 -1.53
CA LEU A 139 1.50 3.85 -1.44
C LEU A 139 1.92 3.23 -2.79
N VAL A 140 0.97 2.64 -3.54
CA VAL A 140 1.23 2.09 -4.87
C VAL A 140 1.62 3.21 -5.83
N GLY A 141 0.91 4.35 -5.83
CA GLY A 141 1.25 5.50 -6.67
C GLY A 141 2.61 6.13 -6.30
N ARG A 142 2.93 6.18 -5.02
CA ARG A 142 4.19 6.76 -4.53
C ARG A 142 5.41 5.92 -4.85
N TYR A 143 5.34 4.61 -4.59
CA TYR A 143 6.51 3.73 -4.68
C TYR A 143 6.53 2.82 -5.91
N GLN A 144 5.42 2.79 -6.68
CA GLN A 144 5.22 1.90 -7.82
C GLN A 144 5.40 0.42 -7.42
N CYS A 145 5.29 -0.53 -8.35
CA CYS A 145 5.34 -1.97 -8.03
C CYS A 145 6.77 -2.49 -7.74
N CYS A 146 7.46 -1.90 -6.77
CA CYS A 146 8.68 -2.46 -6.18
C CYS A 146 8.36 -3.56 -5.14
N ASN A 147 9.36 -4.30 -4.66
CA ASN A 147 9.14 -5.50 -3.83
C ASN A 147 8.19 -5.29 -2.63
N PRO A 148 8.31 -4.24 -1.80
CA PRO A 148 7.37 -4.02 -0.70
C PRO A 148 5.93 -3.75 -1.17
N ILE A 149 5.77 -3.11 -2.33
CA ILE A 149 4.44 -2.90 -2.92
C ILE A 149 3.88 -4.18 -3.52
N LEU A 150 4.70 -5.06 -4.08
CA LEU A 150 4.25 -6.40 -4.50
C LEU A 150 3.76 -7.23 -3.31
N GLU A 151 4.36 -7.07 -2.14
CA GLU A 151 3.87 -7.66 -0.90
C GLU A 151 2.50 -7.09 -0.52
N LEU A 152 2.35 -5.76 -0.56
CA LEU A 152 1.07 -5.09 -0.30
C LEU A 152 -0.04 -5.53 -1.27
N LEU A 153 0.25 -5.60 -2.56
CA LEU A 153 -0.71 -6.05 -3.57
C LEU A 153 -1.11 -7.51 -3.34
N ALA A 154 -0.15 -8.40 -3.04
CA ALA A 154 -0.45 -9.79 -2.74
C ALA A 154 -1.34 -9.92 -1.49
N ALA A 155 -1.05 -9.19 -0.41
CA ALA A 155 -1.89 -9.15 0.78
C ALA A 155 -3.30 -8.66 0.43
N ARG A 156 -3.41 -7.57 -0.33
CA ARG A 156 -4.68 -6.99 -0.79
C ARG A 156 -5.50 -7.95 -1.66
N MET A 157 -4.87 -8.85 -2.40
CA MET A 157 -5.58 -9.85 -3.22
C MET A 157 -6.05 -11.08 -2.44
N VAL A 158 -5.55 -11.28 -1.21
CA VAL A 158 -5.75 -12.52 -0.46
C VAL A 158 -6.25 -12.21 0.95
N ASN A 159 -5.37 -12.06 1.93
CA ASN A 159 -5.78 -11.95 3.34
C ASN A 159 -6.39 -10.59 3.69
N CYS A 160 -6.06 -9.55 2.91
CA CYS A 160 -6.60 -8.20 3.05
C CYS A 160 -7.56 -7.85 1.91
N CYS A 161 -8.22 -8.84 1.30
CA CYS A 161 -9.15 -8.60 0.19
C CYS A 161 -10.39 -7.81 0.64
N GLY A 162 -11.03 -8.22 1.73
CA GLY A 162 -12.23 -7.51 2.19
C GLY A 162 -13.33 -7.41 1.13
N SER A 163 -14.14 -6.36 1.25
CA SER A 163 -15.27 -6.08 0.34
C SER A 163 -14.85 -5.52 -1.02
N TRP A 164 -13.70 -4.83 -1.12
CA TRP A 164 -13.30 -4.10 -2.32
C TRP A 164 -11.92 -4.46 -2.86
N GLY A 165 -11.33 -5.56 -2.39
CA GLY A 165 -9.94 -5.91 -2.70
C GLY A 165 -9.65 -6.06 -4.18
N LEU A 166 -10.48 -6.81 -4.90
CA LEU A 166 -10.28 -7.05 -6.32
C LEU A 166 -10.70 -5.84 -7.16
N GLU A 167 -11.71 -5.11 -6.73
CA GLU A 167 -12.12 -3.82 -7.28
C GLU A 167 -10.99 -2.79 -7.19
N ASP A 168 -10.24 -2.78 -6.10
CA ASP A 168 -9.05 -1.95 -5.94
C ASP A 168 -7.95 -2.35 -6.92
N ILE A 169 -7.70 -3.65 -7.12
CA ILE A 169 -6.73 -4.11 -8.13
C ILE A 169 -7.15 -3.64 -9.54
N ASN A 170 -8.44 -3.72 -9.88
CA ASN A 170 -8.97 -3.19 -11.13
C ASN A 170 -8.75 -1.69 -11.26
N SER A 171 -9.07 -0.93 -10.22
CA SER A 171 -8.93 0.52 -10.25
C SER A 171 -7.45 0.96 -10.29
N LEU A 172 -6.55 0.24 -9.62
CA LEU A 172 -5.10 0.43 -9.71
C LEU A 172 -4.58 0.12 -11.12
N GLN A 173 -5.13 -0.89 -11.80
CA GLN A 173 -4.79 -1.16 -13.19
C GLN A 173 -5.27 -0.07 -14.15
N GLU A 174 -6.46 0.46 -13.94
CA GLU A 174 -6.99 1.56 -14.74
C GLU A 174 -6.15 2.83 -14.60
N SER A 175 -5.81 3.19 -13.36
CA SER A 175 -5.14 4.45 -13.01
C SER A 175 -3.60 4.40 -13.11
N LEU A 176 -2.98 3.30 -12.68
CA LEU A 176 -1.52 3.17 -12.54
C LEU A 176 -0.88 2.10 -13.44
N LYS A 177 -1.70 1.35 -14.21
CA LYS A 177 -1.22 0.31 -15.16
C LYS A 177 -0.35 -0.76 -14.48
N ILE A 178 -0.74 -1.20 -13.29
CA ILE A 178 0.04 -2.14 -12.46
C ILE A 178 0.40 -3.46 -13.18
N ASP A 179 -0.38 -3.90 -14.17
CA ASP A 179 -0.09 -5.12 -14.94
C ASP A 179 1.24 -5.05 -15.69
N GLN A 180 1.65 -3.85 -16.13
CA GLN A 180 2.88 -3.66 -16.89
C GLN A 180 4.13 -4.05 -16.08
N TYR A 181 4.05 -4.01 -14.76
CA TYR A 181 5.17 -4.40 -13.89
C TYR A 181 5.41 -5.90 -13.84
N PHE A 182 4.47 -6.72 -14.33
CA PHE A 182 4.59 -8.18 -14.39
C PHE A 182 5.08 -8.67 -15.77
N ASP A 183 5.64 -7.78 -16.60
CA ASP A 183 6.19 -8.11 -17.92
C ASP A 183 7.48 -8.96 -17.83
N THR A 184 8.30 -8.76 -16.79
CA THR A 184 9.51 -9.55 -16.54
C THR A 184 9.25 -10.82 -15.74
N SER A 185 10.09 -11.83 -15.92
CA SER A 185 9.99 -13.06 -15.13
C SER A 185 10.33 -12.84 -13.65
N SER A 186 11.22 -11.90 -13.32
CA SER A 186 11.64 -11.66 -11.94
C SER A 186 10.51 -11.09 -11.08
N SER A 187 9.79 -10.07 -11.56
CA SER A 187 8.67 -9.50 -10.83
C SER A 187 7.50 -10.49 -10.68
N ARG A 188 7.24 -11.30 -11.71
CA ARG A 188 6.25 -12.39 -11.63
C ARG A 188 6.60 -13.40 -10.54
N ILE A 189 7.86 -13.84 -10.46
CA ILE A 189 8.30 -14.79 -9.42
C ILE A 189 8.11 -14.18 -8.03
N ILE A 190 8.50 -12.92 -7.82
CA ILE A 190 8.33 -12.24 -6.53
C ILE A 190 6.83 -12.14 -6.16
N MET A 191 5.97 -11.85 -7.13
CA MET A 191 4.53 -11.81 -6.91
C MET A 191 3.95 -13.19 -6.58
N ILE A 192 4.39 -14.24 -7.27
CA ILE A 192 4.02 -15.63 -6.96
C ILE A 192 4.44 -15.97 -5.53
N ASP A 193 5.67 -15.66 -5.14
CA ASP A 193 6.19 -15.94 -3.80
C ASP A 193 5.36 -15.22 -2.72
N ASN A 194 4.97 -13.97 -2.96
CA ASN A 194 4.14 -13.23 -2.02
C ASN A 194 2.70 -13.77 -1.97
N LEU A 195 2.08 -14.08 -3.11
CA LEU A 195 0.75 -14.71 -3.14
C LEU A 195 0.75 -16.07 -2.44
N LEU A 196 1.80 -16.88 -2.63
CA LEU A 196 1.96 -18.14 -1.93
C LEU A 196 2.08 -17.95 -0.42
N LYS A 197 2.85 -16.96 0.05
CA LYS A 197 2.90 -16.64 1.49
C LYS A 197 1.53 -16.29 2.04
N GLU A 198 0.74 -15.49 1.33
CA GLU A 198 -0.60 -15.11 1.78
C GLU A 198 -1.59 -16.29 1.75
N LEU A 199 -1.40 -17.24 0.82
CA LEU A 199 -2.13 -18.49 0.72
C LEU A 199 -1.56 -19.61 1.61
N THR A 200 -0.68 -19.27 2.56
CA THR A 200 -0.16 -20.19 3.57
C THR A 200 -0.63 -19.79 4.96
N GLY A 201 -0.94 -20.77 5.81
CA GLY A 201 -1.41 -20.57 7.18
C GLY A 201 -2.56 -21.51 7.54
N ASP A 202 -2.89 -21.61 8.82
CA ASP A 202 -3.86 -22.59 9.35
C ASP A 202 -5.28 -22.43 8.78
N GLN A 203 -5.59 -21.25 8.22
CA GLN A 203 -6.88 -20.95 7.61
C GLN A 203 -7.03 -21.47 6.17
N TRP A 204 -5.96 -21.94 5.53
CA TRP A 204 -5.91 -22.33 4.12
C TRP A 204 -5.66 -23.83 3.98
N ASP A 205 -6.72 -24.62 3.85
CA ASP A 205 -6.60 -25.97 3.32
C ASP A 205 -6.48 -25.95 1.78
N SER A 206 -6.11 -27.09 1.19
CA SER A 206 -5.92 -27.21 -0.25
C SER A 206 -7.17 -26.85 -1.07
N ASN A 207 -8.37 -27.15 -0.56
CA ASN A 207 -9.61 -26.85 -1.27
C ASN A 207 -9.89 -25.35 -1.25
N ARG A 208 -9.73 -24.70 -0.10
CA ARG A 208 -9.91 -23.26 0.05
C ARG A 208 -8.88 -22.48 -0.76
N LYS A 209 -7.61 -22.90 -0.75
CA LYS A 209 -6.54 -22.33 -1.59
C LYS A 209 -6.93 -22.41 -3.07
N ASN A 210 -7.33 -23.58 -3.56
CA ASN A 210 -7.70 -23.76 -4.95
C ASN A 210 -8.92 -22.93 -5.34
N SER A 211 -9.96 -22.89 -4.49
CA SER A 211 -11.14 -22.05 -4.71
C SER A 211 -10.78 -20.56 -4.80
N TRP A 212 -9.85 -20.09 -3.98
CA TRP A 212 -9.40 -18.69 -4.04
C TRP A 212 -8.58 -18.41 -5.31
N ILE A 213 -7.73 -19.34 -5.73
CA ILE A 213 -7.01 -19.24 -7.01
C ILE A 213 -7.99 -19.20 -8.18
N ASP A 214 -9.07 -19.97 -8.14
CA ASP A 214 -10.14 -19.92 -9.14
C ASP A 214 -10.79 -18.53 -9.17
N MET A 215 -11.16 -17.97 -8.02
CA MET A 215 -11.72 -16.61 -7.91
C MET A 215 -10.75 -15.53 -8.43
N LEU A 216 -9.46 -15.63 -8.07
CA LEU A 216 -8.43 -14.73 -8.60
C LEU A 216 -8.31 -14.85 -10.12
N SER A 217 -8.37 -16.07 -10.66
CA SER A 217 -8.28 -16.30 -12.11
C SER A 217 -9.47 -15.67 -12.85
N GLU A 218 -10.67 -15.72 -12.25
CA GLU A 218 -11.87 -15.13 -12.82
C GLU A 218 -11.84 -13.59 -12.77
N ALA A 219 -11.46 -13.02 -11.63
CA ALA A 219 -11.37 -11.57 -11.46
C ALA A 219 -10.23 -10.95 -12.29
N ILE A 220 -9.11 -11.67 -12.42
CA ILE A 220 -7.92 -11.23 -13.15
C ILE A 220 -7.96 -11.85 -14.55
N GLY A 221 -8.89 -11.34 -15.35
CA GLY A 221 -9.08 -11.80 -16.73
C GLY A 221 -7.86 -11.53 -17.61
N GLU A 222 -7.58 -12.45 -18.54
CA GLU A 222 -6.45 -12.33 -19.49
C GLU A 222 -6.54 -11.06 -20.37
N GLU A 223 -7.75 -10.56 -20.62
CA GLU A 223 -7.97 -9.36 -21.42
C GLU A 223 -7.57 -8.08 -20.67
N THR A 224 -7.87 -8.01 -19.37
CA THR A 224 -7.62 -6.83 -18.54
C THR A 224 -6.22 -6.85 -17.91
N PHE A 225 -5.72 -8.05 -17.59
CA PHE A 225 -4.46 -8.30 -16.90
C PHE A 225 -3.67 -9.45 -17.53
N PRO A 226 -3.16 -9.29 -18.76
CA PRO A 226 -2.48 -10.38 -19.46
C PRO A 226 -1.23 -10.88 -18.73
N ASN A 227 -0.55 -10.06 -17.92
CA ASN A 227 0.65 -10.47 -17.20
C ASN A 227 0.36 -10.99 -15.79
N LEU A 228 -0.56 -10.37 -15.06
CA LEU A 228 -0.99 -10.87 -13.75
C LEU A 228 -1.79 -12.18 -13.89
N SER A 229 -2.54 -12.38 -14.98
CA SER A 229 -3.17 -13.66 -15.27
C SER A 229 -2.13 -14.79 -15.47
N LYS A 230 -0.96 -14.48 -16.04
CA LYS A 230 0.18 -15.43 -16.09
C LYS A 230 0.74 -15.74 -14.70
N VAL A 231 0.75 -14.78 -13.78
CA VAL A 231 1.15 -15.01 -12.36
C VAL A 231 0.16 -15.98 -11.71
N VAL A 232 -1.14 -15.69 -11.81
CA VAL A 232 -2.20 -16.49 -11.17
C VAL A 232 -2.26 -17.92 -11.73
N SER A 233 -2.17 -18.09 -13.04
CA SER A 233 -2.15 -19.43 -13.67
C SER A 233 -0.94 -20.28 -13.25
N GLN A 234 0.17 -19.66 -12.85
CA GLN A 234 1.33 -20.37 -12.33
C GLN A 234 1.17 -20.84 -10.89
N LEU A 235 0.30 -20.22 -10.08
CA LEU A 235 0.07 -20.61 -8.68
C LEU A 235 -0.39 -22.06 -8.53
N ARG A 236 -1.13 -22.60 -9.50
CA ARG A 236 -1.60 -24.00 -9.48
C ARG A 236 -0.49 -25.04 -9.59
N LYS A 237 0.70 -24.61 -10.03
CA LYS A 237 1.85 -25.51 -10.20
C LYS A 237 2.63 -25.73 -8.90
N TRP A 238 2.24 -25.05 -7.81
CA TRP A 238 2.87 -25.03 -6.50
C TRP A 238 1.91 -25.48 -5.39
#